data_AF-A0A226EL00-F1
#
_entry.id   AF-A0A226EL00-F1
#
_cell.length_a   1.000
_cell.length_b   1.000
_cell.length_c   1.000
_cell.angle_alpha   90.00
_cell.angle_beta   90.00
_cell.angle_gamma   90.00
#
_symmetry.space_group_name_H-M   'P 1'
#
loop_
_entity.id
_entity.type
_entity.pdbx_description
1 polymer ?
#
loop_
_entity_poly.entity_id
_entity_poly.type
_entity_poly.pdbx_seq_one_letter_code
_entity_poly.pdbx_strand_id
1 'polypeptide(L)'
;MAFLRFLLFFGILVSFSPQLLTTAQVINYFGVAFSPYVKNAPFPNWDTYTLEEIKQMLSIVLTKHNAVSSYGMGVASYNNGKNWDQCDSNCLISRAAAHINRDHNSVVLSVSQGIYQHDDGGLMSREINNAFSAAQDANTIFGGTVWGLVFTNEFVTDSSNGPRVLQMIRDNKARAHGMNLRVGTRVHTCGEIWGGNNQAILQQIAAESDFIMCNLYPPYNANDPARAVQAISDAYYSARDGFWRTNPQLEVIIGETGWASEGETFNNAVNTIENEKRFWEGMRDWSSANRVKVQMFEAFDEPWKTGMEGEKHFGWWYRPNNNEARYIEKATGQVYQ
;
A
#
# COMPACT_ATOMS: atom_id res chain seq x y z
N MET A 1 12.37 -19.13 -73.60
CA MET A 1 12.96 -19.61 -72.34
C MET A 1 13.66 -18.45 -71.65
N ALA A 2 13.00 -17.81 -70.67
CA ALA A 2 13.62 -16.98 -69.64
C ALA A 2 12.54 -16.75 -68.56
N PHE A 3 12.73 -17.34 -67.38
CA PHE A 3 11.78 -17.31 -66.27
C PHE A 3 11.96 -16.03 -65.45
N LEU A 4 10.84 -15.35 -65.19
CA LEU A 4 10.71 -14.20 -64.29
C LEU A 4 10.58 -14.73 -62.84
N ARG A 5 11.44 -14.28 -61.91
CA ARG A 5 11.33 -14.58 -60.47
C ARG A 5 10.34 -13.62 -59.81
N PHE A 6 9.29 -14.15 -59.17
CA PHE A 6 8.45 -13.43 -58.22
C PHE A 6 8.97 -13.68 -56.80
N LEU A 7 9.21 -12.61 -56.03
CA LEU A 7 9.43 -12.69 -54.58
C LEU A 7 8.08 -12.81 -53.86
N LEU A 8 7.94 -13.82 -53.00
CA LEU A 8 6.86 -13.93 -52.02
C LEU A 8 7.33 -13.31 -50.69
N PHE A 9 6.66 -12.24 -50.26
CA PHE A 9 6.74 -11.72 -48.89
C PHE A 9 5.86 -12.59 -47.97
N PHE A 10 6.47 -13.29 -47.01
CA PHE A 10 5.74 -13.87 -45.87
C PHE A 10 5.80 -12.88 -44.71
N GLY A 11 4.67 -12.22 -44.42
CA GLY A 11 4.47 -11.47 -43.18
C GLY A 11 4.29 -12.44 -42.02
N ILE A 12 5.12 -12.31 -40.98
CA ILE A 12 4.94 -13.03 -39.72
C ILE A 12 3.85 -12.29 -38.93
N LEU A 13 2.65 -12.85 -38.92
CA LEU A 13 1.60 -12.51 -37.96
C LEU A 13 2.03 -13.07 -36.60
N VAL A 14 2.47 -12.19 -35.69
CA VAL A 14 2.68 -12.53 -34.29
C VAL A 14 1.31 -12.56 -33.62
N SER A 15 0.82 -13.76 -33.33
CA SER A 15 -0.39 -13.98 -32.53
C SER A 15 -0.12 -13.61 -31.07
N PHE A 16 -0.87 -12.67 -30.51
CA PHE A 16 -0.87 -12.39 -29.07
C PHE A 16 -1.47 -13.58 -28.32
N SER A 17 -0.66 -14.21 -27.47
CA SER A 17 -1.09 -15.32 -26.61
C SER A 17 -2.06 -14.86 -25.50
N PRO A 18 -3.03 -15.71 -25.09
CA PRO A 18 -3.99 -15.40 -24.03
C PRO A 18 -3.42 -15.33 -22.61
N GLN A 19 -2.12 -15.57 -22.41
CA GLN A 19 -1.46 -15.55 -21.09
C GLN A 19 -1.38 -14.15 -20.45
N LEU A 20 -1.42 -13.07 -21.25
CA LEU A 20 -1.40 -11.68 -20.75
C LEU A 20 -2.71 -11.27 -20.07
N LEU A 21 -3.85 -11.87 -20.46
CA LEU A 21 -5.16 -11.54 -19.89
C LEU A 21 -5.35 -12.17 -18.51
N THR A 22 -4.75 -13.33 -18.25
CA THR A 22 -4.79 -13.98 -16.93
C THR A 22 -3.90 -13.29 -15.91
N THR A 23 -2.73 -12.76 -16.30
CA THR A 23 -1.86 -12.02 -15.38
C THR A 23 -2.44 -10.64 -15.02
N ALA A 24 -3.12 -9.96 -15.94
CA ALA A 24 -3.76 -8.67 -15.66
C ALA A 24 -4.92 -8.75 -14.63
N GLN A 25 -5.63 -9.89 -14.52
CA GLN A 25 -6.68 -10.09 -13.52
C GLN A 25 -6.16 -10.46 -12.12
N VAL A 26 -4.98 -11.09 -12.03
CA VAL A 26 -4.37 -11.58 -10.77
C VAL A 26 -3.71 -10.44 -9.98
N ILE A 27 -3.20 -9.40 -10.65
CA ILE A 27 -2.42 -8.33 -9.98
C ILE A 27 -3.34 -7.28 -9.31
N ASN A 28 -4.61 -7.14 -9.74
CA ASN A 28 -5.55 -6.13 -9.22
C ASN A 28 -5.90 -6.23 -7.73
N TYR A 29 -5.55 -7.33 -7.08
CA TYR A 29 -5.90 -7.62 -5.68
C TYR A 29 -4.67 -7.70 -4.76
N PHE A 30 -3.46 -7.56 -5.29
CA PHE A 30 -2.21 -7.79 -4.56
C PHE A 30 -1.30 -6.57 -4.63
N GLY A 31 -1.61 -5.58 -3.80
CA GLY A 31 -0.80 -4.38 -3.60
C GLY A 31 0.24 -4.54 -2.50
N VAL A 32 0.93 -3.44 -2.20
CA VAL A 32 1.98 -3.38 -1.18
C VAL A 32 2.00 -2.02 -0.48
N ALA A 33 2.25 -2.03 0.83
CA ALA A 33 2.51 -0.82 1.57
C ALA A 33 3.88 -0.25 1.19
N PHE A 34 3.94 1.07 1.00
CA PHE A 34 5.14 1.73 0.46
C PHE A 34 5.48 3.00 1.24
N SER A 35 6.73 3.08 1.68
CA SER A 35 7.43 4.32 1.99
C SER A 35 8.80 4.32 1.29
N PRO A 36 9.40 5.51 1.07
CA PRO A 36 10.68 5.59 0.39
C PRO A 36 11.88 5.37 1.33
N TYR A 37 11.68 5.24 2.65
CA TYR A 37 12.75 5.38 3.65
C TYR A 37 13.58 4.09 3.86
N VAL A 38 14.46 3.80 2.91
CA VAL A 38 15.22 2.53 2.81
C VAL A 38 16.74 2.68 2.96
N LYS A 39 17.25 3.90 3.02
CA LYS A 39 18.65 4.25 3.31
C LYS A 39 18.93 3.84 4.76
N ASN A 40 19.99 3.08 4.96
CA ASN A 40 20.49 2.67 6.27
C ASN A 40 20.97 3.87 7.08
N ALA A 41 20.07 4.41 7.90
CA ALA A 41 20.34 5.46 8.85
C ALA A 41 19.46 5.25 10.09
N PRO A 42 20.02 5.33 11.32
CA PRO A 42 19.23 5.17 12.54
C PRO A 42 18.18 6.27 12.72
N PHE A 43 18.42 7.44 12.12
CA PHE A 43 17.45 8.52 11.96
C PHE A 43 17.45 8.94 10.50
N PRO A 44 16.45 8.54 9.71
CA PRO A 44 16.40 8.85 8.30
C PRO A 44 16.20 10.36 8.15
N ASN A 45 16.94 10.98 7.25
CA ASN A 45 16.59 12.33 6.85
C ASN A 45 15.41 12.23 5.87
N TRP A 46 14.25 12.67 6.35
CA TRP A 46 12.95 12.38 5.76
C TRP A 46 12.72 13.08 4.40
N ASP A 47 13.51 14.10 4.06
CA ASP A 47 13.38 14.87 2.80
C ASP A 47 14.47 14.54 1.75
N THR A 48 15.10 13.37 1.85
CA THR A 48 16.27 13.00 1.02
C THR A 48 16.01 12.11 -0.18
N TYR A 49 14.76 11.72 -0.44
CA TYR A 49 14.41 10.97 -1.65
C TYR A 49 13.78 11.91 -2.66
N THR A 50 14.43 11.97 -3.82
CA THR A 50 13.96 12.72 -4.97
C THR A 50 12.76 12.03 -5.63
N LEU A 51 12.04 12.78 -6.47
CA LEU A 51 10.94 12.24 -7.28
C LEU A 51 11.42 11.08 -8.17
N GLU A 52 12.61 11.17 -8.75
CA GLU A 52 13.17 10.12 -9.61
C GLU A 52 13.58 8.88 -8.83
N GLU A 53 14.16 9.01 -7.62
CA GLU A 53 14.43 7.85 -6.75
C GLU A 53 13.12 7.13 -6.39
N ILE A 54 12.07 7.88 -6.03
CA ILE A 54 10.77 7.28 -5.69
C ILE A 54 10.15 6.62 -6.93
N LYS A 55 10.23 7.26 -8.09
CA LYS A 55 9.76 6.69 -9.36
C LYS A 55 10.49 5.39 -9.71
N GLN A 56 11.81 5.33 -9.49
CA GLN A 56 12.61 4.12 -9.67
C GLN A 56 12.12 3.01 -8.73
N MET A 57 11.94 3.31 -7.43
CA MET A 57 11.42 2.36 -6.44
C MET A 57 10.02 1.83 -6.80
N LEU A 58 9.12 2.72 -7.21
CA LEU A 58 7.78 2.33 -7.64
C LEU A 58 7.80 1.52 -8.95
N SER A 59 8.76 1.76 -9.84
CA SER A 59 8.95 0.95 -11.05
C SER A 59 9.42 -0.47 -10.71
N ILE A 60 10.22 -0.63 -9.66
CA ILE A 60 10.59 -1.96 -9.11
C ILE A 60 9.36 -2.64 -8.51
N VAL A 61 8.56 -1.92 -7.72
CA VAL A 61 7.29 -2.43 -7.17
C VAL A 61 6.36 -2.92 -8.28
N LEU A 62 6.28 -2.18 -9.40
CA LEU A 62 5.45 -2.51 -10.55
C LEU A 62 5.78 -3.87 -11.19
N THR A 63 6.96 -4.43 -10.93
CA THR A 63 7.32 -5.76 -11.41
C THR A 63 6.52 -6.89 -10.76
N LYS A 64 5.86 -6.62 -9.61
CA LYS A 64 5.07 -7.62 -8.86
C LYS A 64 3.71 -7.11 -8.37
N HIS A 65 3.51 -5.80 -8.26
CA HIS A 65 2.29 -5.18 -7.70
C HIS A 65 1.79 -4.05 -8.59
N ASN A 66 0.48 -3.84 -8.66
CA ASN A 66 -0.13 -2.72 -9.41
C ASN A 66 -0.86 -1.72 -8.49
N ALA A 67 -0.67 -1.85 -7.18
CA ALA A 67 -1.23 -0.96 -6.20
C ALA A 67 -0.22 -0.72 -5.07
N VAL A 68 -0.14 0.52 -4.60
CA VAL A 68 0.58 0.89 -3.40
C VAL A 68 -0.31 1.62 -2.42
N SER A 69 -0.04 1.45 -1.13
CA SER A 69 -0.65 2.27 -0.09
C SER A 69 0.42 3.00 0.71
N SER A 70 0.30 4.31 0.83
CA SER A 70 1.19 5.14 1.66
C SER A 70 0.60 5.38 3.06
N TYR A 71 1.38 6.05 3.92
CA TYR A 71 1.04 6.28 5.33
C TYR A 71 0.72 7.74 5.68
N GLY A 72 1.19 8.70 4.90
CA GLY A 72 1.03 10.12 5.17
C GLY A 72 1.67 10.99 4.10
N MET A 73 1.57 12.31 4.27
CA MET A 73 2.15 13.36 3.44
C MET A 73 3.45 13.93 4.00
N GLY A 74 3.90 13.44 5.16
CA GLY A 74 5.17 13.86 5.74
C GLY A 74 5.13 15.28 6.29
N VAL A 75 3.97 15.76 6.76
CA VAL A 75 3.89 17.05 7.44
C VAL A 75 4.58 16.96 8.79
N ALA A 76 5.43 17.94 9.07
CA ALA A 76 6.12 18.07 10.34
C ALA A 76 6.30 19.54 10.71
N SER A 77 6.59 19.82 11.98
CA SER A 77 6.80 21.19 12.47
C SER A 77 7.98 21.89 11.77
N TYR A 78 9.06 21.16 11.46
CA TYR A 78 10.26 21.71 10.81
C TYR A 78 10.05 22.06 9.33
N ASN A 79 9.04 21.49 8.68
CA ASN A 79 8.73 21.79 7.29
C ASN A 79 7.51 22.73 7.16
N ASN A 80 7.12 23.43 8.23
CA ASN A 80 6.02 24.39 8.23
C ASN A 80 6.23 25.49 7.17
N GLY A 81 5.15 25.88 6.49
CA GLY A 81 5.18 26.87 5.40
C GLY A 81 5.73 26.37 4.06
N LYS A 82 6.30 25.16 3.99
CA LYS A 82 6.68 24.53 2.71
C LYS A 82 5.44 24.06 1.94
N ASN A 83 5.54 24.02 0.61
CA ASN A 83 4.50 23.46 -0.26
C ASN A 83 4.29 21.96 0.03
N TRP A 84 3.17 21.42 -0.43
CA TRP A 84 2.82 20.01 -0.20
C TRP A 84 3.88 19.05 -0.74
N ASP A 85 4.57 19.39 -1.82
CA ASP A 85 5.62 18.59 -2.49
C ASP A 85 7.03 18.89 -1.98
N GLN A 86 7.14 19.59 -0.86
CA GLN A 86 8.39 19.98 -0.20
C GLN A 86 8.38 19.58 1.29
N CYS A 87 7.47 18.69 1.69
CA CYS A 87 7.44 18.05 3.00
C CYS A 87 8.47 16.91 3.04
N ASP A 88 8.25 15.89 3.85
CA ASP A 88 9.06 14.68 3.75
C ASP A 88 8.76 13.94 2.45
N SER A 89 9.69 13.11 1.98
CA SER A 89 9.66 12.47 0.67
C SER A 89 8.41 11.62 0.40
N ASN A 90 7.68 11.18 1.43
CA ASN A 90 6.35 10.57 1.29
C ASN A 90 5.39 11.41 0.43
N CYS A 91 5.49 12.74 0.47
CA CYS A 91 4.60 13.61 -0.29
C CYS A 91 4.70 13.41 -1.81
N LEU A 92 5.81 12.87 -2.31
CA LEU A 92 6.08 12.72 -3.74
C LEU A 92 5.54 11.40 -4.33
N ILE A 93 5.07 10.46 -3.49
CA ILE A 93 4.65 9.11 -3.92
C ILE A 93 3.60 9.16 -5.03
N SER A 94 2.51 9.90 -4.81
CA SER A 94 1.39 9.97 -5.76
C SER A 94 1.80 10.60 -7.08
N ARG A 95 2.65 11.64 -7.05
CA ARG A 95 3.19 12.28 -8.25
C ARG A 95 4.11 11.33 -9.03
N ALA A 96 4.96 10.58 -8.34
CA ALA A 96 5.84 9.58 -8.97
C ALA A 96 5.03 8.49 -9.66
N ALA A 97 3.99 7.95 -9.00
CA ALA A 97 3.07 6.98 -9.59
C ALA A 97 2.36 7.55 -10.83
N ALA A 98 1.93 8.82 -10.79
CA ALA A 98 1.27 9.46 -11.92
C ALA A 98 2.21 9.61 -13.13
N HIS A 99 3.49 9.91 -12.91
CA HIS A 99 4.49 9.91 -13.97
C HIS A 99 4.66 8.52 -14.58
N ILE A 100 4.68 7.45 -13.79
CA ILE A 100 4.73 6.07 -14.30
C ILE A 100 3.50 5.79 -15.17
N ASN A 101 2.29 6.09 -14.67
CA ASN A 101 1.05 5.87 -15.42
C ASN A 101 1.00 6.64 -16.75
N ARG A 102 1.47 7.90 -16.75
CA ARG A 102 1.62 8.70 -17.96
C ARG A 102 2.58 8.05 -18.95
N ASP A 103 3.74 7.60 -18.48
CA ASP A 103 4.77 7.00 -19.33
C ASP A 103 4.28 5.66 -19.93
N HIS A 104 3.41 4.93 -19.23
CA HIS A 104 2.73 3.72 -19.70
C HIS A 104 1.43 3.98 -20.49
N ASN A 105 0.92 5.22 -20.48
CA ASN A 105 -0.38 5.61 -21.01
C ASN A 105 -1.56 4.73 -20.50
N SER A 106 -1.49 4.29 -19.25
CA SER A 106 -2.51 3.48 -18.57
C SER A 106 -2.32 3.58 -17.05
N VAL A 107 -3.39 3.37 -16.27
CA VAL A 107 -3.25 3.18 -14.82
C VAL A 107 -2.66 1.80 -14.57
N VAL A 108 -1.33 1.72 -14.53
CA VAL A 108 -0.57 0.50 -14.23
C VAL A 108 -0.22 0.41 -12.75
N LEU A 109 -0.21 1.54 -12.04
CA LEU A 109 0.05 1.63 -10.62
C LEU A 109 -0.96 2.58 -9.96
N SER A 110 -1.81 2.04 -9.09
CA SER A 110 -2.81 2.80 -8.33
C SER A 110 -2.33 3.10 -6.91
N VAL A 111 -2.80 4.20 -6.32
CA VAL A 111 -2.35 4.68 -5.01
C VAL A 111 -3.54 4.90 -4.08
N SER A 112 -3.52 4.27 -2.90
CA SER A 112 -4.27 4.73 -1.73
C SER A 112 -3.37 5.58 -0.86
N GLN A 113 -3.70 6.87 -0.76
CA GLN A 113 -2.84 7.86 -0.15
C GLN A 113 -3.16 8.03 1.32
N GLY A 114 -2.17 7.78 2.18
CA GLY A 114 -2.28 7.92 3.63
C GLY A 114 -2.34 9.38 4.08
N ILE A 115 -2.99 9.59 5.23
CA ILE A 115 -3.04 10.85 5.97
C ILE A 115 -2.65 10.50 7.41
N TYR A 116 -1.49 10.99 7.84
CA TYR A 116 -0.97 10.72 9.17
C TYR A 116 -1.71 11.54 10.24
N GLN A 117 -1.96 10.94 11.41
CA GLN A 117 -2.58 11.64 12.53
C GLN A 117 -1.62 12.65 13.17
N HIS A 118 -2.13 13.86 13.45
CA HIS A 118 -1.43 14.83 14.29
C HIS A 118 -2.31 15.24 15.47
N ASP A 119 -1.67 15.48 16.61
CA ASP A 119 -2.33 16.06 17.78
C ASP A 119 -2.48 17.58 17.66
N ASP A 120 -1.53 18.26 16.99
CA ASP A 120 -1.66 19.67 16.65
C ASP A 120 -2.67 19.86 15.51
N GLY A 121 -3.72 20.64 15.76
CA GLY A 121 -4.79 20.87 14.78
C GLY A 121 -4.33 21.62 13.52
N GLY A 122 -3.29 22.44 13.62
CA GLY A 122 -2.68 23.12 12.48
C GLY A 122 -1.92 22.16 11.58
N LEU A 123 -1.10 21.28 12.16
CA LEU A 123 -0.42 20.20 11.45
C LEU A 123 -1.41 19.22 10.84
N MET A 124 -2.45 18.82 11.58
CA MET A 124 -3.48 17.92 11.06
C MET A 124 -4.20 18.52 9.84
N SER A 125 -4.60 19.80 9.94
CA SER A 125 -5.24 20.51 8.82
C SER A 125 -4.32 20.59 7.60
N ARG A 126 -3.01 20.78 7.83
CA ARG A 126 -2.00 20.83 6.76
C ARG A 126 -1.77 19.45 6.13
N GLU A 127 -1.68 18.38 6.92
CA GLU A 127 -1.56 17.01 6.42
C GLU A 127 -2.73 16.65 5.49
N ILE A 128 -3.97 16.93 5.93
CA ILE A 128 -5.17 16.70 5.12
C ILE A 128 -5.12 17.52 3.82
N ASN A 129 -4.82 18.83 3.91
CA ASN A 129 -4.78 19.70 2.74
C ASN A 129 -3.67 19.32 1.74
N ASN A 130 -2.51 18.91 2.25
CA ASN A 130 -1.43 18.39 1.43
C ASN A 130 -1.87 17.10 0.73
N ALA A 131 -2.62 16.23 1.40
CA ALA A 131 -3.08 15.00 0.81
C ALA A 131 -4.03 15.24 -0.37
N PHE A 132 -4.99 16.16 -0.22
CA PHE A 132 -5.84 16.60 -1.30
C PHE A 132 -5.05 17.24 -2.46
N SER A 133 -4.04 18.04 -2.16
CA SER A 133 -3.21 18.70 -3.17
C SER A 133 -2.39 17.70 -3.99
N ALA A 134 -1.77 16.72 -3.33
CA ALA A 134 -1.03 15.66 -4.01
C ALA A 134 -1.94 14.74 -4.84
N ALA A 135 -3.14 14.42 -4.34
CA ALA A 135 -4.11 13.64 -5.09
C ALA A 135 -4.61 14.38 -6.34
N GLN A 136 -4.87 15.68 -6.23
CA GLN A 136 -5.23 16.53 -7.38
C GLN A 136 -4.10 16.60 -8.40
N ASP A 137 -2.86 16.85 -7.96
CA ASP A 137 -1.68 16.91 -8.82
C ASP A 137 -1.48 15.61 -9.61
N ALA A 138 -1.46 14.48 -8.89
CA ALA A 138 -1.31 13.15 -9.48
C ALA A 138 -2.42 12.83 -10.48
N ASN A 139 -3.68 13.07 -10.12
CA ASN A 139 -4.81 12.79 -11.01
C ASN A 139 -4.95 13.79 -12.18
N THR A 140 -4.34 14.97 -12.08
CA THR A 140 -4.20 15.90 -13.22
C THR A 140 -3.14 15.40 -14.21
N ILE A 141 -2.05 14.83 -13.71
CA ILE A 141 -0.99 14.22 -14.53
C ILE A 141 -1.53 12.98 -15.25
N PHE A 142 -2.18 12.06 -14.52
CA PHE A 142 -2.85 10.90 -15.10
C PHE A 142 -4.04 10.47 -14.23
N GLY A 143 -5.25 10.63 -14.77
CA GLY A 143 -6.49 10.37 -14.05
C GLY A 143 -6.60 8.92 -13.57
N GLY A 144 -7.04 8.74 -12.32
CA GLY A 144 -7.19 7.43 -11.69
C GLY A 144 -5.93 6.89 -11.01
N THR A 145 -4.85 7.67 -10.96
CA THR A 145 -3.62 7.31 -10.22
C THR A 145 -3.92 7.18 -8.72
N VAL A 146 -4.49 8.22 -8.11
CA VAL A 146 -4.93 8.19 -6.71
C VAL A 146 -6.42 7.90 -6.67
N TRP A 147 -6.80 6.81 -6.02
CA TRP A 147 -8.20 6.38 -5.97
C TRP A 147 -8.87 6.67 -4.61
N GLY A 148 -8.08 6.85 -3.55
CA GLY A 148 -8.64 7.08 -2.22
C GLY A 148 -7.67 7.69 -1.22
N LEU A 149 -8.26 8.31 -0.19
CA LEU A 149 -7.59 8.93 0.95
C LEU A 149 -7.85 8.12 2.22
N VAL A 150 -6.78 7.77 2.94
CA VAL A 150 -6.82 6.89 4.12
C VAL A 150 -6.57 7.71 5.40
N PHE A 151 -7.63 7.96 6.16
CA PHE A 151 -7.63 8.72 7.43
C PHE A 151 -7.79 7.76 8.61
N THR A 152 -6.81 7.44 9.44
CA THR A 152 -5.36 7.59 9.34
C THR A 152 -4.78 6.16 9.36
N ASN A 153 -3.59 5.93 9.93
CA ASN A 153 -3.06 4.58 10.17
C ASN A 153 -3.13 4.18 11.65
N GLU A 154 -3.84 3.09 11.95
CA GLU A 154 -3.89 2.43 13.27
C GLU A 154 -4.31 3.31 14.45
N PHE A 155 -4.98 4.43 14.17
CA PHE A 155 -5.30 5.43 15.19
C PHE A 155 -6.64 5.19 15.89
N VAL A 156 -7.50 4.31 15.37
CA VAL A 156 -8.75 3.92 16.03
C VAL A 156 -8.45 2.90 17.13
N THR A 157 -7.94 3.40 18.26
CA THR A 157 -7.47 2.61 19.40
C THR A 157 -8.45 2.59 20.57
N ASP A 158 -9.22 3.65 20.74
CA ASP A 158 -10.06 3.88 21.90
C ASP A 158 -11.20 4.88 21.63
N SER A 159 -11.98 5.15 22.69
CA SER A 159 -13.13 6.06 22.68
C SER A 159 -12.77 7.54 22.47
N SER A 160 -11.49 7.92 22.49
CA SER A 160 -11.03 9.29 22.22
C SER A 160 -10.53 9.44 20.79
N ASN A 161 -9.74 8.49 20.28
CA ASN A 161 -9.16 8.60 18.95
C ASN A 161 -10.12 8.19 17.83
N GLY A 162 -10.97 7.19 18.06
CA GLY A 162 -11.96 6.77 17.06
C GLY A 162 -12.90 7.91 16.60
N PRO A 163 -13.50 8.69 17.53
CA PRO A 163 -14.29 9.87 17.16
C PRO A 163 -13.51 10.94 16.38
N ARG A 164 -12.21 11.13 16.65
CA ARG A 164 -11.36 12.05 15.87
C ARG A 164 -11.27 11.61 14.41
N VAL A 165 -11.03 10.32 14.17
CA VAL A 165 -10.98 9.75 12.81
C VAL A 165 -12.33 9.88 12.09
N LEU A 166 -13.42 9.54 12.78
CA LEU A 166 -14.77 9.68 12.24
C LEU A 166 -15.07 11.12 11.80
N GLN A 167 -14.68 12.10 12.62
CA GLN A 167 -14.89 13.52 12.31
C GLN A 167 -14.06 13.95 11.08
N MET A 168 -12.79 13.53 10.99
CA MET A 168 -11.96 13.80 9.82
C MET A 168 -12.60 13.27 8.53
N ILE A 169 -13.15 12.05 8.56
CA ILE A 169 -13.85 11.46 7.41
C ILE A 169 -15.08 12.29 7.05
N ARG A 170 -15.94 12.60 8.02
CA ARG A 170 -17.17 13.38 7.80
C ARG A 170 -16.89 14.76 7.20
N ASP A 171 -15.90 15.47 7.74
CA ASP A 171 -15.54 16.82 7.30
C ASP A 171 -14.99 16.86 5.87
N ASN A 172 -14.38 15.76 5.41
CA ASN A 172 -13.65 15.73 4.14
C ASN A 172 -14.30 14.85 3.05
N LYS A 173 -15.30 14.03 3.38
CA LYS A 173 -15.95 13.10 2.44
C LYS A 173 -16.52 13.81 1.21
N ALA A 174 -17.29 14.88 1.39
CA ALA A 174 -17.88 15.62 0.27
C ALA A 174 -16.81 16.23 -0.66
N ARG A 175 -15.71 16.73 -0.09
CA ARG A 175 -14.56 17.26 -0.85
C ARG A 175 -13.88 16.16 -1.65
N ALA A 176 -13.64 14.99 -1.05
CA ALA A 176 -13.06 13.83 -1.72
C ALA A 176 -13.94 13.32 -2.86
N HIS A 177 -15.24 13.13 -2.61
CA HIS A 177 -16.19 12.71 -3.64
C HIS A 177 -16.28 13.70 -4.80
N GLY A 178 -16.22 15.01 -4.53
CA GLY A 178 -16.13 16.05 -5.57
C GLY A 178 -14.88 15.96 -6.45
N MET A 179 -13.84 15.27 -5.98
CA MET A 179 -12.60 14.99 -6.73
C MET A 179 -12.55 13.55 -7.26
N ASN A 180 -13.66 12.81 -7.20
CA ASN A 180 -13.76 11.38 -7.55
C ASN A 180 -12.78 10.50 -6.74
N LEU A 181 -12.52 10.87 -5.48
CA LEU A 181 -11.70 10.13 -4.53
C LEU A 181 -12.59 9.45 -3.50
N ARG A 182 -12.24 8.23 -3.11
CA ARG A 182 -12.88 7.50 -2.01
C ARG A 182 -12.25 7.85 -0.66
N VAL A 183 -12.98 7.70 0.42
CA VAL A 183 -12.47 7.91 1.79
C VAL A 183 -12.64 6.67 2.66
N GLY A 184 -11.69 6.46 3.55
CA GLY A 184 -11.71 5.36 4.51
C GLY A 184 -10.62 5.52 5.55
N THR A 185 -10.42 4.47 6.35
CA THR A 185 -9.41 4.43 7.42
C THR A 185 -8.64 3.12 7.38
N ARG A 186 -7.44 3.08 7.97
CA ARG A 186 -6.70 1.86 8.25
C ARG A 186 -6.63 1.61 9.75
N VAL A 187 -7.02 0.42 10.20
CA VAL A 187 -7.14 0.07 11.62
C VAL A 187 -6.61 -1.35 11.91
N HIS A 188 -6.01 -1.56 13.08
CA HIS A 188 -5.67 -2.89 13.60
C HIS A 188 -6.79 -3.50 14.47
N THR A 189 -7.81 -2.71 14.81
CA THR A 189 -8.91 -3.12 15.72
C THR A 189 -10.10 -3.75 14.98
N CYS A 190 -9.97 -4.16 13.72
CA CYS A 190 -11.09 -4.68 12.92
C CYS A 190 -11.86 -5.85 13.58
N GLY A 191 -11.17 -6.71 14.34
CA GLY A 191 -11.81 -7.81 15.07
C GLY A 191 -12.80 -7.34 16.15
N GLU A 192 -12.66 -6.10 16.64
CA GLU A 192 -13.52 -5.54 17.67
C GLU A 192 -14.93 -5.18 17.18
N ILE A 193 -15.19 -5.30 15.86
CA ILE A 193 -16.55 -5.13 15.30
C ILE A 193 -17.57 -6.11 15.91
N TRP A 194 -17.10 -7.18 16.55
CA TRP A 194 -17.90 -8.21 17.24
C TRP A 194 -17.86 -8.10 18.76
N GLY A 195 -18.39 -7.01 19.33
CA GLY A 195 -18.49 -6.87 20.80
C GLY A 195 -17.23 -6.32 21.47
N GLY A 196 -16.25 -5.83 20.71
CA GLY A 196 -15.05 -5.21 21.26
C GLY A 196 -15.28 -3.75 21.68
N ASN A 197 -14.28 -3.17 22.36
CA ASN A 197 -14.37 -1.83 22.94
C ASN A 197 -14.62 -0.75 21.88
N ASN A 198 -14.08 -0.93 20.69
CA ASN A 198 -14.22 -0.01 19.56
C ASN A 198 -15.43 -0.33 18.66
N GLN A 199 -16.29 -1.30 18.98
CA GLN A 199 -17.40 -1.71 18.10
C GLN A 199 -18.26 -0.52 17.65
N ALA A 200 -18.76 0.29 18.60
CA ALA A 200 -19.69 1.35 18.30
C ALA A 200 -19.09 2.44 17.39
N ILE A 201 -17.79 2.73 17.56
CA ILE A 201 -17.11 3.71 16.72
C ILE A 201 -16.72 3.14 15.36
N LEU A 202 -16.32 1.86 15.29
CA LEU A 202 -16.04 1.15 14.04
C LEU A 202 -17.30 1.05 13.16
N GLN A 203 -18.48 0.81 13.74
CA GLN A 203 -19.75 0.84 13.01
C GLN A 203 -20.04 2.23 12.43
N GLN A 204 -19.83 3.30 13.19
CA GLN A 204 -20.03 4.65 12.69
C GLN A 204 -19.04 5.01 11.56
N ILE A 205 -17.76 4.63 11.71
CA ILE A 205 -16.76 4.82 10.66
C ILE A 205 -17.15 4.04 9.41
N ALA A 206 -17.60 2.79 9.54
CA ALA A 206 -18.07 1.97 8.42
C ALA A 206 -19.28 2.57 7.69
N ALA A 207 -20.20 3.22 8.42
CA ALA A 207 -21.34 3.91 7.82
C ALA A 207 -20.93 5.14 7.00
N GLU A 208 -19.84 5.81 7.41
CA GLU A 208 -19.37 7.05 6.77
C GLU A 208 -18.28 6.82 5.71
N SER A 209 -17.69 5.64 5.64
CA SER A 209 -16.55 5.34 4.74
C SER A 209 -16.97 4.63 3.46
N ASP A 210 -16.19 4.80 2.40
CA ASP A 210 -16.30 4.02 1.15
C ASP A 210 -15.49 2.72 1.20
N PHE A 211 -14.49 2.67 2.07
CA PHE A 211 -13.69 1.49 2.36
C PHE A 211 -13.17 1.49 3.80
N ILE A 212 -12.75 0.32 4.29
CA ILE A 212 -11.96 0.19 5.51
C ILE A 212 -10.81 -0.79 5.26
N MET A 213 -9.63 -0.43 5.73
CA MET A 213 -8.42 -1.23 5.64
C MET A 213 -8.13 -1.88 7.00
N CYS A 214 -8.15 -3.21 7.05
CA CYS A 214 -7.86 -3.99 8.25
C CYS A 214 -6.42 -4.47 8.24
N ASN A 215 -5.62 -4.04 9.22
CA ASN A 215 -4.29 -4.59 9.44
C ASN A 215 -4.46 -5.94 10.12
N LEU A 216 -4.08 -7.01 9.41
CA LEU A 216 -4.31 -8.39 9.81
C LEU A 216 -3.00 -9.15 9.68
N TYR A 217 -2.35 -9.41 10.81
CA TYR A 217 -1.10 -10.15 10.85
C TYR A 217 -1.30 -11.56 11.40
N PRO A 218 -0.37 -12.50 11.12
CA PRO A 218 -0.45 -13.85 11.65
C PRO A 218 -0.48 -13.83 13.19
N PRO A 219 -1.44 -14.53 13.83
CA PRO A 219 -1.48 -14.64 15.29
C PRO A 219 -0.32 -15.49 15.81
N TYR A 220 -0.04 -15.39 17.10
CA TYR A 220 1.09 -16.08 17.77
C TYR A 220 1.13 -17.60 17.56
N ASN A 221 -0.02 -18.24 17.38
CA ASN A 221 -0.14 -19.69 17.16
C ASN A 221 -0.02 -20.12 15.69
N ALA A 222 0.16 -19.18 14.76
CA ALA A 222 0.27 -19.44 13.32
C ALA A 222 1.74 -19.30 12.85
N ASN A 223 2.63 -20.10 13.42
CA ASN A 223 4.07 -20.08 13.14
C ASN A 223 4.49 -20.75 11.82
N ASP A 224 3.54 -21.14 10.96
CA ASP A 224 3.77 -21.63 9.59
C ASP A 224 3.03 -20.73 8.59
N PRO A 225 3.65 -20.36 7.44
CA PRO A 225 3.03 -19.49 6.44
C PRO A 225 1.64 -19.91 5.96
N ALA A 226 1.38 -21.20 5.75
CA ALA A 226 0.07 -21.64 5.25
C ALA A 226 -1.02 -21.50 6.32
N ARG A 227 -0.68 -21.81 7.58
CA ARG A 227 -1.59 -21.56 8.72
C ARG A 227 -1.86 -20.07 8.93
N ALA A 228 -0.85 -19.24 8.72
CA ALA A 228 -0.99 -17.80 8.81
C ALA A 228 -1.94 -17.22 7.76
N VAL A 229 -1.82 -17.65 6.50
CA VAL A 229 -2.75 -17.28 5.41
C VAL A 229 -4.18 -17.68 5.79
N GLN A 230 -4.39 -18.89 6.33
CA GLN A 230 -5.72 -19.31 6.79
C GLN A 230 -6.25 -18.44 7.94
N ALA A 231 -5.41 -18.14 8.94
CA ALA A 231 -5.83 -17.30 10.07
C ALA A 231 -6.21 -15.88 9.63
N ILE A 232 -5.47 -15.30 8.68
CA ILE A 232 -5.77 -14.00 8.08
C ILE A 232 -7.07 -14.07 7.27
N SER A 233 -7.28 -15.14 6.51
CA SER A 233 -8.54 -15.38 5.78
C SER A 233 -9.74 -15.38 6.73
N ASP A 234 -9.65 -16.12 7.83
CA ASP A 234 -10.73 -16.23 8.82
C ASP A 234 -11.01 -14.87 9.48
N ALA A 235 -9.95 -14.15 9.86
CA ALA A 235 -10.06 -12.81 10.43
C ALA A 235 -10.67 -11.81 9.44
N TYR A 236 -10.27 -11.86 8.17
CA TYR A 236 -10.81 -11.01 7.11
C TYR A 236 -12.31 -11.22 6.93
N TYR A 237 -12.76 -12.47 6.75
CA TYR A 237 -14.17 -12.75 6.52
C TYR A 237 -15.02 -12.41 7.75
N SER A 238 -14.51 -12.67 8.95
CA SER A 238 -15.16 -12.27 10.19
C SER A 238 -15.34 -10.74 10.26
N ALA A 239 -14.27 -9.97 10.06
CA ALA A 239 -14.34 -8.51 10.09
C ALA A 239 -15.28 -7.96 9.00
N ARG A 240 -15.16 -8.47 7.78
CA ARG A 240 -15.99 -8.08 6.64
C ARG A 240 -17.48 -8.27 6.95
N ASP A 241 -17.85 -9.45 7.42
CA ASP A 241 -19.24 -9.76 7.74
C ASP A 241 -19.78 -8.87 8.86
N GLY A 242 -18.92 -8.49 9.82
CA GLY A 242 -19.25 -7.54 10.87
C GLY A 242 -19.53 -6.14 10.33
N PHE A 243 -18.64 -5.62 9.48
CA PHE A 243 -18.82 -4.30 8.87
C PHE A 243 -20.01 -4.25 7.92
N TRP A 244 -20.27 -5.32 7.16
CA TRP A 244 -21.39 -5.40 6.23
C TRP A 244 -22.77 -5.45 6.91
N ARG A 245 -22.84 -5.74 8.22
CA ARG A 245 -24.07 -5.52 8.99
C ARG A 245 -24.44 -4.04 9.12
N THR A 246 -23.46 -3.15 9.01
CA THR A 246 -23.66 -1.70 9.09
C THR A 246 -23.70 -1.06 7.70
N ASN A 247 -22.76 -1.40 6.83
CA ASN A 247 -22.70 -0.88 5.47
C ASN A 247 -22.35 -2.00 4.46
N PRO A 248 -23.36 -2.59 3.78
CA PRO A 248 -23.14 -3.65 2.79
C PRO A 248 -22.34 -3.22 1.54
N GLN A 249 -22.20 -1.92 1.29
CA GLN A 249 -21.44 -1.38 0.17
C GLN A 249 -19.99 -1.05 0.52
N LEU A 250 -19.62 -1.15 1.81
CA LEU A 250 -18.26 -0.88 2.26
C LEU A 250 -17.28 -1.89 1.65
N GLU A 251 -16.23 -1.41 1.00
CA GLU A 251 -15.14 -2.28 0.60
C GLU A 251 -14.22 -2.56 1.80
N VAL A 252 -14.07 -3.83 2.16
CA VAL A 252 -13.16 -4.25 3.23
C VAL A 252 -11.89 -4.79 2.57
N ILE A 253 -10.77 -4.16 2.92
CA ILE A 253 -9.44 -4.39 2.34
C ILE A 253 -8.52 -4.90 3.44
N ILE A 254 -7.59 -5.81 3.15
CA ILE A 254 -6.48 -6.09 4.07
C ILE A 254 -5.46 -4.95 3.90
N GLY A 255 -5.41 -4.09 4.90
CA GLY A 255 -4.65 -2.84 4.92
C GLY A 255 -3.15 -3.03 5.04
N GLU A 256 -2.76 -4.02 5.83
CA GLU A 256 -1.39 -4.49 6.03
C GLU A 256 -1.43 -5.96 6.45
N THR A 257 -0.51 -6.74 5.91
CA THR A 257 -0.19 -8.09 6.40
C THR A 257 1.21 -8.45 5.90
N GLY A 258 2.02 -9.11 6.72
CA GLY A 258 3.43 -9.32 6.40
C GLY A 258 4.06 -10.46 7.18
N TRP A 259 5.25 -10.84 6.74
CA TRP A 259 6.10 -11.82 7.40
C TRP A 259 7.56 -11.38 7.22
N ALA A 260 8.28 -11.14 8.30
CA ALA A 260 9.65 -10.66 8.23
C ALA A 260 10.62 -11.75 7.75
N SER A 261 11.64 -11.36 6.99
CA SER A 261 12.66 -12.26 6.48
C SER A 261 13.68 -12.70 7.51
N GLU A 262 13.84 -11.94 8.59
CA GLU A 262 14.76 -12.20 9.70
C GLU A 262 14.35 -11.40 10.94
N GLY A 263 15.09 -11.59 12.04
CA GLY A 263 14.82 -10.91 13.32
C GLY A 263 13.59 -11.45 14.05
N GLU A 264 13.38 -11.01 15.29
CA GLU A 264 12.18 -11.34 16.06
C GLU A 264 11.02 -10.40 15.70
N THR A 265 9.79 -10.90 15.73
CA THR A 265 8.54 -10.14 15.50
C THR A 265 7.55 -10.40 16.64
N PHE A 266 6.55 -9.53 16.79
CA PHE A 266 5.60 -9.56 17.91
C PHE A 266 4.80 -10.87 18.06
N ASN A 267 4.70 -11.65 16.98
CA ASN A 267 3.98 -12.93 16.93
C ASN A 267 4.90 -14.15 17.06
N ASN A 268 6.19 -13.97 17.34
CA ASN A 268 7.20 -15.03 17.43
C ASN A 268 7.22 -15.98 16.22
N ALA A 269 6.95 -15.44 15.03
CA ALA A 269 7.06 -16.18 13.79
C ALA A 269 8.50 -16.63 13.52
N VAL A 270 8.66 -17.76 12.81
CA VAL A 270 9.99 -18.20 12.34
C VAL A 270 10.35 -17.39 11.10
N ASN A 271 11.08 -16.30 11.32
CA ASN A 271 11.42 -15.33 10.28
C ASN A 271 12.64 -15.79 9.48
N THR A 272 12.39 -16.14 8.22
CA THR A 272 13.38 -16.56 7.22
C THR A 272 12.90 -16.07 5.86
N ILE A 273 13.82 -15.80 4.93
CA ILE A 273 13.49 -15.44 3.53
C ILE A 273 12.54 -16.48 2.90
N GLU A 274 12.73 -17.77 3.19
CA GLU A 274 11.87 -18.83 2.65
C GLU A 274 10.44 -18.76 3.20
N ASN A 275 10.27 -18.45 4.50
CA ASN A 275 8.92 -18.30 5.08
C ASN A 275 8.23 -17.02 4.63
N GLU A 276 8.96 -15.91 4.53
CA GLU A 276 8.46 -14.67 3.92
C GLU A 276 7.97 -14.94 2.49
N LYS A 277 8.80 -15.60 1.67
CA LYS A 277 8.42 -16.00 0.31
C LYS A 277 7.15 -16.85 0.26
N ARG A 278 7.10 -17.94 1.04
CA ARG A 278 5.92 -18.82 1.10
C ARG A 278 4.68 -18.08 1.58
N PHE A 279 4.83 -17.13 2.50
CA PHE A 279 3.71 -16.32 3.00
C PHE A 279 3.18 -15.36 1.93
N TRP A 280 4.06 -14.62 1.24
CA TRP A 280 3.69 -13.72 0.16
C TRP A 280 3.05 -14.46 -1.03
N GLU A 281 3.60 -15.63 -1.39
CA GLU A 281 3.02 -16.50 -2.41
C GLU A 281 1.60 -16.97 -2.01
N GLY A 282 1.44 -17.45 -0.77
CA GLY A 282 0.14 -17.88 -0.25
C GLY A 282 -0.90 -16.76 -0.17
N MET A 283 -0.50 -15.56 0.28
CA MET A 283 -1.39 -14.39 0.32
C MET A 283 -1.76 -13.90 -1.09
N ARG A 284 -0.85 -13.96 -2.07
CA ARG A 284 -1.15 -13.64 -3.47
C ARG A 284 -2.17 -14.61 -4.06
N ASP A 285 -1.95 -15.91 -3.87
CA ASP A 285 -2.85 -16.94 -4.39
C ASP A 285 -4.23 -16.81 -3.73
N TRP A 286 -4.27 -16.62 -2.41
CA TRP A 286 -5.50 -16.40 -1.66
C TRP A 286 -6.25 -15.13 -2.09
N SER A 287 -5.56 -13.99 -2.18
CA SER A 287 -6.16 -12.70 -2.55
C SER A 287 -6.74 -12.74 -3.97
N SER A 288 -6.01 -13.33 -4.92
CA SER A 288 -6.48 -13.49 -6.29
C SER A 288 -7.66 -14.44 -6.40
N ALA A 289 -7.63 -15.59 -5.70
CA ALA A 289 -8.72 -16.57 -5.74
C ALA A 289 -10.02 -15.99 -5.15
N ASN A 290 -9.89 -15.18 -4.10
CA ASN A 290 -11.03 -14.63 -3.36
C ASN A 290 -11.43 -13.21 -3.81
N ARG A 291 -10.67 -12.60 -4.73
CA ARG A 291 -10.85 -11.21 -5.19
C ARG A 291 -10.86 -10.19 -4.04
N VAL A 292 -9.98 -10.40 -3.08
CA VAL A 292 -9.83 -9.54 -1.90
C VAL A 292 -8.58 -8.70 -2.06
N LYS A 293 -8.70 -7.38 -1.98
CA LYS A 293 -7.54 -6.49 -2.01
C LYS A 293 -6.70 -6.67 -0.75
N VAL A 294 -5.40 -6.87 -0.95
CA VAL A 294 -4.39 -6.98 0.10
C VAL A 294 -3.28 -5.99 -0.19
N GLN A 295 -2.80 -5.31 0.84
CA GLN A 295 -1.55 -4.56 0.82
C GLN A 295 -0.53 -5.32 1.67
N MET A 296 0.46 -5.93 1.03
CA MET A 296 1.54 -6.61 1.75
C MET A 296 2.40 -5.58 2.50
N PHE A 297 2.82 -5.91 3.71
CA PHE A 297 3.76 -5.15 4.50
C PHE A 297 5.11 -5.88 4.45
N GLU A 298 6.11 -5.36 3.72
CA GLU A 298 6.07 -4.12 2.92
C GLU A 298 6.94 -4.20 1.66
N ALA A 299 7.01 -3.12 0.88
CA ALA A 299 7.77 -3.13 -0.37
C ALA A 299 9.27 -3.31 -0.11
N PHE A 300 9.87 -2.42 0.67
CA PHE A 300 11.31 -2.41 0.90
C PHE A 300 11.62 -2.47 2.38
N ASP A 301 12.74 -3.08 2.74
CA ASP A 301 13.25 -3.03 4.11
C ASP A 301 13.48 -1.58 4.55
N GLU A 302 13.11 -1.31 5.79
CA GLU A 302 13.13 0.03 6.40
C GLU A 302 14.05 0.04 7.63
N PRO A 303 15.37 0.25 7.46
CA PRO A 303 16.35 0.11 8.54
C PRO A 303 16.16 1.07 9.72
N TRP A 304 15.39 2.14 9.51
CA TRP A 304 15.10 3.15 10.53
C TRP A 304 14.07 2.70 11.56
N LYS A 305 13.29 1.64 11.27
CA LYS A 305 12.28 1.14 12.19
C LYS A 305 12.91 0.71 13.49
N THR A 306 12.19 0.98 14.58
CA THR A 306 12.60 0.66 15.95
C THR A 306 11.66 -0.39 16.53
N GLY A 307 12.02 -0.96 17.68
CA GLY A 307 11.26 -2.06 18.29
C GLY A 307 11.97 -3.40 18.11
N MET A 308 11.23 -4.43 17.72
CA MET A 308 11.82 -5.74 17.47
C MET A 308 12.63 -5.73 16.18
N GLU A 309 13.70 -6.52 16.12
CA GLU A 309 14.62 -6.47 14.97
C GLU A 309 13.92 -6.78 13.65
N GLY A 310 12.93 -7.68 13.64
CA GLY A 310 12.19 -8.05 12.44
C GLY A 310 11.38 -6.92 11.80
N GLU A 311 11.09 -5.83 12.53
CA GLU A 311 10.40 -4.65 11.98
C GLU A 311 11.15 -4.02 10.80
N LYS A 312 12.48 -4.18 10.75
CA LYS A 312 13.32 -3.65 9.66
C LYS A 312 13.33 -4.54 8.42
N HIS A 313 12.77 -5.75 8.50
CA HIS A 313 13.01 -6.85 7.58
C HIS A 313 11.73 -7.40 6.93
N PHE A 314 10.66 -6.61 6.86
CA PHE A 314 9.39 -6.98 6.21
C PHE A 314 9.38 -6.75 4.68
N GLY A 315 10.41 -6.12 4.14
CA GLY A 315 10.47 -5.75 2.73
C GLY A 315 10.73 -6.92 1.80
N TRP A 316 10.01 -7.02 0.69
CA TRP A 316 10.37 -7.98 -0.37
C TRP A 316 11.72 -7.67 -1.03
N TRP A 317 12.03 -6.39 -1.11
CA TRP A 317 13.31 -5.87 -1.58
C TRP A 317 14.07 -5.18 -0.46
N TYR A 318 15.38 -5.04 -0.62
CA TYR A 318 16.19 -4.24 0.30
C TYR A 318 17.24 -3.42 -0.46
N ARG A 319 17.72 -2.36 0.19
CA ARG A 319 18.83 -1.53 -0.30
C ARG A 319 20.13 -1.94 0.41
N PRO A 320 21.13 -2.49 -0.30
CA PRO A 320 22.36 -2.94 0.33
C PRO A 320 23.29 -1.80 0.77
N ASN A 321 23.24 -0.63 0.11
CA ASN A 321 24.12 0.50 0.39
C ASN A 321 23.42 1.84 0.07
N ASN A 322 23.64 2.84 0.92
CA ASN A 322 23.11 4.20 0.76
C ASN A 322 23.66 4.93 -0.49
N ASN A 323 24.87 4.61 -0.93
CA ASN A 323 25.53 5.30 -2.04
C ASN A 323 25.12 4.77 -3.42
N GLU A 324 24.35 3.69 -3.48
CA GLU A 324 23.96 3.04 -4.72
C GLU A 324 22.43 3.06 -4.83
N ALA A 325 21.91 3.49 -5.98
CA ALA A 325 20.50 3.37 -6.32
C ALA A 325 20.19 1.95 -6.83
N ARG A 326 20.62 0.92 -6.09
CA ARG A 326 20.35 -0.47 -6.41
C ARG A 326 19.52 -1.13 -5.31
N TYR A 327 18.68 -2.07 -5.72
CA TYR A 327 17.79 -2.82 -4.84
C TYR A 327 17.91 -4.31 -5.16
N ILE A 328 17.78 -5.14 -4.13
CA ILE A 328 17.91 -6.60 -4.27
C ILE A 328 16.61 -7.24 -3.82
N GLU A 329 16.06 -8.11 -4.65
CA GLU A 329 14.94 -8.99 -4.27
C GLU A 329 15.47 -10.12 -3.38
N LYS A 330 14.93 -10.24 -2.16
CA LYS A 330 15.41 -11.23 -1.17
C LYS A 330 15.29 -12.66 -1.67
N ALA A 331 14.14 -12.99 -2.26
CA ALA A 331 13.80 -14.34 -2.68
C ALA A 331 14.67 -14.89 -3.83
N THR A 332 15.24 -14.02 -4.67
CA THR A 332 15.94 -14.43 -5.91
C THR A 332 17.37 -13.91 -6.00
N GLY A 333 17.74 -12.90 -5.21
CA GLY A 333 19.00 -12.16 -5.36
C GLY A 333 19.03 -11.26 -6.60
N GLN A 334 17.91 -11.10 -7.32
CA GLN A 334 17.85 -10.25 -8.51
C GLN A 334 18.12 -8.79 -8.13
N VAL A 335 19.01 -8.16 -8.90
CA VAL A 335 19.40 -6.76 -8.72
C VAL A 335 18.59 -5.86 -9.66
N TYR A 336 18.07 -4.76 -9.13
CA TYR A 336 17.36 -3.71 -9.85
C TYR A 336 18.16 -2.40 -9.73
N GLN A 337 18.36 -1.71 -10.86
CA GLN A 337 19.10 -0.44 -10.99
C GLN A 337 18.37 0.50 -11.94
#